data_AF-A0A819BQ18-F1
#
_entry.id   AF-A0A819BQ18-F1
#
_cell.length_a   1.000
_cell.length_b   1.000
_cell.length_c   1.000
_cell.angle_alpha   90.00
_cell.angle_beta   90.00
_cell.angle_gamma   90.00
#
_symmetry.space_group_name_H-M   'P 1'
#
loop_
_entity.id
_entity.type
_entity.pdbx_description
1 polymer ?
#
loop_
_entity_poly.entity_id
_entity_poly.type
_entity_poly.pdbx_seq_one_letter_code
_entity_poly.pdbx_strand_id
1 'polypeptide(L)'
;MLISTFYFVFFYQEIVSVFSWGRVGHNLIAHLAQSQLDSSTNNWIQNYIPRNLSGDLSAIASWPDIILYPMTNPLDYENWQWSLELHYINIPDWSCEYISSRDCLNNRCLEGALKNYSQRLIDNNYDYVQQQQALFFLVHFVGDVHQPLHGGFKGDLAGIKTTGFFFNEVNLTNLHIIWDVEIINIHINRHFQSDVNLYYQYLKSLMFNQSLLVNETYNDYKKWIDESVDYVCKQV
;
A
#
# COMPACT_ATOMS: atom_id res chain seq x y z
N MET A 1 40.22 -18.39 37.39
CA MET A 1 40.03 -17.56 36.20
C MET A 1 38.81 -18.11 35.47
N LEU A 2 37.61 -17.61 35.80
CA LEU A 2 36.35 -18.07 35.19
C LEU A 2 36.17 -17.32 33.87
N ILE A 3 36.24 -18.04 32.75
CA ILE A 3 35.94 -17.51 31.43
C ILE A 3 34.42 -17.53 31.30
N SER A 4 33.77 -16.38 31.47
CA SER A 4 32.35 -16.22 31.18
C SER A 4 32.17 -16.19 29.67
N THR A 5 31.62 -17.26 29.11
CA THR A 5 31.23 -17.33 27.70
C THR A 5 29.96 -16.49 27.52
N PHE A 6 30.09 -15.31 26.91
CA PHE A 6 28.93 -14.49 26.52
C PHE A 6 28.32 -15.07 25.24
N TYR A 7 27.13 -15.65 25.36
CA TYR A 7 26.30 -16.01 24.21
C TYR A 7 25.61 -14.75 23.71
N PHE A 8 26.05 -14.21 22.57
CA PHE A 8 25.29 -13.23 21.82
C PHE A 8 24.14 -13.95 21.12
N VAL A 9 22.93 -13.79 21.63
CA VAL A 9 21.71 -14.19 20.94
C VAL A 9 21.44 -13.14 19.85
N PHE A 10 21.75 -13.48 18.60
CA PHE A 10 21.28 -12.72 17.45
C PHE A 10 19.78 -12.99 17.27
N PHE A 11 18.95 -12.03 17.63
CA PHE A 11 17.57 -12.01 17.15
C PHE A 11 17.60 -11.64 15.67
N TYR A 12 17.47 -12.64 14.79
CA TYR A 12 17.05 -12.38 13.42
C TYR A 12 15.61 -11.86 13.49
N GLN A 13 15.43 -10.54 13.46
CA GLN A 13 14.16 -9.99 13.01
C GLN A 13 14.06 -10.34 11.54
N GLU A 14 13.25 -11.33 11.20
CA GLU A 14 12.80 -11.48 9.83
C GLU A 14 12.03 -10.22 9.48
N ILE A 15 12.63 -9.35 8.67
CA ILE A 15 11.96 -8.21 8.07
C ILE A 15 11.00 -8.82 7.06
N VAL A 16 9.77 -8.98 7.51
CA VAL A 16 8.67 -9.34 6.64
C VAL A 16 8.32 -8.08 5.84
N SER A 17 8.72 -8.05 4.57
CA SER A 17 8.20 -7.07 3.62
C SER A 17 6.76 -7.44 3.30
N VAL A 18 5.84 -6.73 3.95
CA VAL A 18 4.44 -6.66 3.54
C VAL A 18 4.43 -5.68 2.38
N PHE A 19 4.36 -6.17 1.15
CA PHE A 19 4.07 -5.28 0.03
C PHE A 19 2.60 -4.92 0.13
N SER A 20 2.24 -3.69 -0.15
CA SER A 20 0.88 -3.39 -0.60
C SER A 20 0.71 -3.87 -2.01
N TRP A 21 -0.43 -3.54 -2.66
CA TRP A 21 -0.59 -3.79 -4.08
C TRP A 21 0.76 -3.69 -4.77
N GLY A 22 1.22 -4.76 -5.42
CA GLY A 22 2.55 -4.75 -5.98
C GLY A 22 2.67 -3.57 -6.96
N ARG A 23 3.90 -3.25 -7.37
CA ARG A 23 4.18 -2.09 -8.25
C ARG A 23 3.15 -1.86 -9.37
N VAL A 24 2.68 -2.92 -10.03
CA VAL A 24 1.65 -2.84 -11.07
C VAL A 24 0.31 -2.32 -10.53
N GLY A 25 -0.17 -2.84 -9.40
CA GLY A 25 -1.42 -2.40 -8.77
C GLY A 25 -1.37 -0.94 -8.34
N HIS A 26 -0.30 -0.51 -7.65
CA HIS A 26 -0.10 0.89 -7.28
C HIS A 26 -0.08 1.83 -8.47
N ASN A 27 0.66 1.47 -9.51
CA ASN A 27 0.73 2.27 -10.73
C ASN A 27 -0.66 2.39 -11.39
N LEU A 28 -1.42 1.30 -11.47
CA LEU A 28 -2.78 1.31 -12.02
C LEU A 28 -3.72 2.21 -11.22
N ILE A 29 -3.73 2.09 -9.89
CA ILE A 29 -4.57 2.91 -8.99
C ILE A 29 -4.23 4.38 -9.17
N ALA A 30 -2.95 4.75 -9.10
CA ALA A 30 -2.50 6.12 -9.25
C ALA A 30 -2.80 6.69 -10.65
N HIS A 31 -2.66 5.88 -11.70
CA HIS A 31 -2.96 6.31 -13.08
C HIS A 31 -4.46 6.50 -13.32
N LEU A 32 -5.30 5.66 -12.70
CA LEU A 32 -6.75 5.80 -12.72
C LEU A 32 -7.16 7.08 -11.96
N ALA A 33 -6.64 7.28 -10.75
CA ALA A 33 -6.89 8.46 -9.95
C ALA A 33 -6.51 9.75 -10.70
N GLN A 34 -5.31 9.80 -11.31
CA GLN A 34 -4.87 10.96 -12.08
C GLN A 34 -5.81 11.30 -13.24
N SER A 35 -6.38 10.27 -13.89
CA SER A 35 -7.30 10.46 -15.01
C SER A 35 -8.66 11.05 -14.62
N GLN A 36 -8.97 11.09 -13.32
CA GLN A 36 -10.20 11.70 -12.78
C GLN A 36 -10.00 13.10 -12.23
N LEU A 37 -8.76 13.56 -12.09
CA LEU A 37 -8.48 14.88 -11.53
C LEU A 37 -8.92 15.98 -12.49
N ASP A 38 -9.48 17.06 -11.92
CA ASP A 38 -9.76 18.26 -12.69
C ASP A 38 -8.46 18.89 -13.22
N SER A 39 -8.59 19.80 -14.19
CA SER A 39 -7.45 20.44 -14.83
C SER A 39 -6.58 21.25 -13.86
N SER A 40 -7.17 21.84 -12.81
CA SER A 40 -6.41 22.63 -11.84
C SER A 40 -5.53 21.75 -10.96
N THR A 41 -6.05 20.62 -10.50
CA THR A 41 -5.32 19.64 -9.70
C THR A 41 -4.27 18.94 -10.54
N ASN A 42 -4.58 18.58 -11.79
CA ASN A 42 -3.58 18.02 -12.72
C ASN A 42 -2.42 18.98 -12.97
N ASN A 43 -2.70 20.27 -13.19
CA ASN A 43 -1.65 21.29 -13.35
C ASN A 43 -0.81 21.45 -12.08
N TRP A 44 -1.42 21.36 -10.90
CA TRP A 44 -0.69 21.39 -9.64
C TRP A 44 0.27 20.20 -9.54
N ILE A 45 -0.21 18.97 -9.77
CA ILE A 45 0.61 17.74 -9.75
C ILE A 45 1.78 17.81 -10.74
N GLN A 46 1.54 18.30 -11.97
CA GLN A 46 2.57 18.46 -12.99
C GLN A 46 3.75 19.32 -12.54
N ASN A 47 3.48 20.34 -11.72
CA ASN A 47 4.52 21.20 -11.14
C ASN A 47 5.09 20.64 -9.82
N TYR A 48 4.35 19.75 -9.17
CA TYR A 48 4.67 19.25 -7.85
C TYR A 48 5.53 17.98 -7.87
N ILE A 49 5.37 17.15 -8.88
CA ILE A 49 6.19 15.96 -9.11
C ILE A 49 7.51 16.34 -9.81
N PRO A 50 8.64 15.69 -9.48
CA PRO A 50 9.91 15.93 -10.16
C PRO A 50 9.80 15.87 -11.69
N ARG A 51 10.40 16.85 -12.38
CA ARG A 51 10.29 17.01 -13.85
C ARG A 51 10.67 15.76 -14.66
N ASN A 52 11.58 14.93 -14.15
CA ASN A 52 11.99 13.69 -14.81
C ASN A 52 10.90 12.60 -14.80
N LEU A 53 9.86 12.76 -13.96
CA LEU A 53 8.70 11.87 -13.92
C LEU A 53 7.50 12.46 -14.68
N SER A 54 7.65 13.60 -15.36
CA SER A 54 6.64 14.20 -16.24
C SER A 54 5.24 14.37 -15.63
N GLY A 55 5.20 14.64 -14.32
CA GLY A 55 3.93 14.79 -13.59
C GLY A 55 3.09 13.53 -13.50
N ASP A 56 3.66 12.34 -13.72
CA ASP A 56 2.96 11.06 -13.67
C ASP A 56 2.84 10.55 -12.23
N LEU A 57 1.61 10.50 -11.71
CA LEU A 57 1.35 9.96 -10.36
C LEU A 57 1.72 8.47 -10.26
N SER A 58 1.58 7.71 -11.34
CA SER A 58 1.93 6.29 -11.33
C SER A 58 3.43 6.07 -11.13
N ALA A 59 4.27 7.03 -11.52
CA ALA A 59 5.71 6.92 -11.38
C ALA A 59 6.20 7.04 -9.93
N ILE A 60 5.41 7.67 -9.06
CA ILE A 60 5.73 7.85 -7.62
C ILE A 60 5.01 6.85 -6.72
N ALA A 61 3.99 6.15 -7.24
CA ALA A 61 3.06 5.37 -6.44
C ALA A 61 3.73 4.24 -5.66
N SER A 62 4.82 3.66 -6.16
CA SER A 62 5.57 2.61 -5.44
C SER A 62 6.77 3.12 -4.66
N TRP A 63 7.03 4.43 -4.62
CA TRP A 63 8.20 4.97 -3.92
C TRP A 63 8.27 4.56 -2.43
N PRO A 64 7.16 4.58 -1.66
CA PRO A 64 7.17 4.14 -0.26
C PRO A 64 7.60 2.69 -0.02
N ASP A 65 7.30 1.78 -0.94
CA ASP A 65 7.81 0.39 -0.86
C ASP A 65 9.27 0.30 -1.27
N ILE A 66 9.67 1.04 -2.32
CA ILE A 66 11.03 0.97 -2.87
C ILE A 66 12.07 1.40 -1.84
N ILE A 67 11.79 2.46 -1.06
CA ILE A 67 12.68 2.93 0.00
C ILE A 67 12.80 1.94 1.17
N LEU A 68 11.87 0.99 1.28
CA LEU A 68 11.88 -0.07 2.30
C LEU A 68 12.60 -1.35 1.84
N TYR A 69 13.26 -1.35 0.68
CA TYR A 69 14.01 -2.52 0.19
C TYR A 69 15.53 -2.41 0.48
N PRO A 70 16.04 -3.01 1.57
CA PRO A 70 17.42 -2.80 2.02
C PRO A 70 18.47 -3.30 1.03
N MET A 71 18.14 -4.32 0.22
CA MET A 71 19.09 -4.90 -0.73
C MET A 71 19.35 -3.99 -1.95
N THR A 72 18.42 -3.10 -2.31
CA THR A 72 18.60 -2.14 -3.42
C THR A 72 18.77 -0.71 -2.94
N ASN A 73 18.22 -0.35 -1.78
CA ASN A 73 18.21 1.01 -1.25
C ASN A 73 18.63 1.02 0.24
N PRO A 74 19.86 0.59 0.59
CA PRO A 74 20.27 0.42 2.00
C PRO A 74 20.23 1.73 2.81
N LEU A 75 20.63 2.86 2.20
CA LEU A 75 20.60 4.16 2.87
C LEU A 75 19.18 4.67 3.08
N ASP A 76 18.30 4.49 2.09
CA ASP A 76 16.89 4.86 2.27
C ASP A 76 16.24 3.96 3.31
N TYR A 77 16.51 2.66 3.28
CA TYR A 77 16.00 1.73 4.28
C TYR A 77 16.36 2.17 5.70
N GLU A 78 17.62 2.54 5.97
CA GLU A 78 18.04 3.04 7.29
C GLU A 78 17.24 4.28 7.71
N ASN A 79 16.97 5.19 6.77
CA ASN A 79 16.25 6.44 7.01
C ASN A 79 14.72 6.29 7.08
N TRP A 80 14.17 5.23 6.51
CA TRP A 80 12.72 5.08 6.27
C TRP A 80 12.10 3.82 6.85
N GLN A 81 12.86 2.84 7.35
CA GLN A 81 12.33 1.60 7.93
C GLN A 81 11.25 1.80 9.01
N TRP A 82 11.24 2.96 9.66
CA TRP A 82 10.19 3.34 10.62
C TRP A 82 8.80 3.49 10.00
N SER A 83 8.70 3.65 8.67
CA SER A 83 7.44 3.79 7.94
C SER A 83 6.78 2.46 7.60
N LEU A 84 7.45 1.31 7.81
CA LEU A 84 6.91 0.00 7.45
C LEU A 84 5.55 -0.30 8.09
N GLU A 85 5.37 0.06 9.37
CA GLU A 85 4.10 -0.12 10.09
C GLU A 85 2.95 0.76 9.53
N LEU A 86 3.26 1.74 8.68
CA LEU A 86 2.27 2.65 8.13
C LEU A 86 1.52 2.08 6.93
N HIS A 87 1.99 0.95 6.38
CA HIS A 87 1.38 0.35 5.19
C HIS A 87 0.14 -0.49 5.52
N TYR A 88 -0.01 -0.94 6.77
CA TYR A 88 -1.07 -1.89 7.13
C TYR A 88 -1.69 -1.61 8.49
N ILE A 89 -2.72 -2.38 8.79
CA ILE A 89 -3.38 -2.54 10.08
C ILE A 89 -3.44 -4.03 10.38
N ASN A 90 -3.14 -4.40 11.63
CA ASN A 90 -3.28 -5.75 12.12
C ASN A 90 -4.43 -5.82 13.12
N ILE A 91 -5.50 -6.53 12.78
CA ILE A 91 -6.62 -6.77 13.70
C ILE A 91 -6.43 -8.10 14.44
N PRO A 92 -7.04 -8.29 15.62
CA PRO A 92 -7.03 -9.57 16.31
C PRO A 92 -7.65 -10.67 15.45
N ASP A 93 -7.09 -11.87 15.54
CA ASP A 93 -7.53 -13.03 14.78
C ASP A 93 -9.02 -13.28 14.96
N TRP A 94 -9.72 -13.52 13.85
CA TRP A 94 -11.16 -13.81 13.80
C TRP A 94 -12.07 -12.71 14.34
N SER A 95 -11.55 -11.52 14.64
CA SER A 95 -12.37 -10.41 15.15
C SER A 95 -13.30 -9.84 14.07
N CYS A 96 -12.84 -9.82 12.81
CA CYS A 96 -13.57 -9.25 11.68
C CYS A 96 -14.07 -7.82 11.91
N GLU A 97 -13.35 -7.08 12.76
CA GLU A 97 -13.73 -5.76 13.18
C GLU A 97 -12.45 -4.97 13.41
N TYR A 98 -12.36 -3.80 12.75
CA TYR A 98 -11.33 -2.82 13.03
C TYR A 98 -11.80 -1.81 14.08
N ILE A 99 -10.97 -1.63 15.11
CA ILE A 99 -11.17 -0.65 16.18
C ILE A 99 -9.92 0.23 16.26
N SER A 100 -10.02 1.48 15.79
CA SER A 100 -8.87 2.42 15.74
C SER A 100 -8.10 2.52 17.06
N SER A 101 -8.77 2.58 18.20
CA SER A 101 -8.12 2.70 19.51
C SER A 101 -7.36 1.44 19.95
N ARG A 102 -7.67 0.29 19.38
CA ARG A 102 -7.02 -1.00 19.65
C ARG A 102 -5.93 -1.30 18.62
N ASP A 103 -6.23 -1.06 17.35
CA ASP A 103 -5.45 -1.57 16.22
C ASP A 103 -4.54 -0.51 15.58
N CYS A 104 -4.77 0.78 15.87
CA CYS A 104 -3.94 1.89 15.39
C CYS A 104 -3.30 2.68 16.54
N LEU A 105 -2.52 2.00 17.37
CA LEU A 105 -1.89 2.61 18.52
C LEU A 105 -0.94 3.75 18.08
N ASN A 106 -1.06 4.90 18.74
CA ASN A 106 -0.24 6.09 18.49
C ASN A 106 -0.28 6.61 17.05
N ASN A 107 -1.33 6.30 16.28
CA ASN A 107 -1.43 6.61 14.84
C ASN A 107 -0.29 6.00 14.00
N ARG A 108 0.36 4.93 14.49
CA ARG A 108 1.38 4.18 13.76
C ARG A 108 0.75 2.98 13.05
N CYS A 109 -0.14 3.28 12.13
CA CYS A 109 -0.79 2.32 11.25
C CYS A 109 -1.26 3.04 9.97
N LEU A 110 -1.84 2.31 9.04
CA LEU A 110 -2.39 2.85 7.80
C LEU A 110 -3.42 3.98 7.98
N GLU A 111 -4.37 3.84 8.92
CA GLU A 111 -5.35 4.91 9.22
C GLU A 111 -4.64 6.20 9.67
N GLY A 112 -3.66 6.06 10.57
CA GLY A 112 -2.88 7.18 11.09
C GLY A 112 -2.01 7.82 10.00
N ALA A 113 -1.48 7.02 9.09
CA ALA A 113 -0.70 7.47 7.95
C ALA A 113 -1.55 8.29 6.97
N LEU A 114 -2.74 7.80 6.61
CA LEU A 114 -3.71 8.52 5.77
C LEU A 114 -4.08 9.88 6.38
N LYS A 115 -4.39 9.92 7.68
CA LYS A 115 -4.68 11.18 8.41
C LYS A 115 -3.49 12.13 8.42
N ASN A 116 -2.28 11.62 8.66
CA ASN A 116 -1.09 12.44 8.75
C ASN A 116 -0.71 13.04 7.39
N TYR A 117 -0.57 12.20 6.35
CA TYR A 117 -0.05 12.65 5.07
C TYR A 117 -1.05 13.46 4.24
N SER A 118 -2.36 13.24 4.42
CA SER A 118 -3.37 14.16 3.90
C SER A 118 -3.26 15.56 4.50
N GLN A 119 -3.07 15.67 5.82
CA GLN A 119 -2.90 16.96 6.49
C GLN A 119 -1.56 17.63 6.13
N ARG A 120 -0.46 16.88 6.12
CA ARG A 120 0.88 17.40 5.80
C ARG A 120 0.94 17.98 4.38
N LEU A 121 0.22 17.38 3.43
CA LEU A 121 0.21 17.82 2.04
C LEU A 121 -0.28 19.27 1.87
N ILE A 122 -1.21 19.71 2.73
CA ILE A 122 -1.86 21.03 2.63
C ILE A 122 -1.40 22.02 3.72
N ASP A 123 -0.56 21.59 4.65
CA ASP A 123 -0.08 22.40 5.75
C ASP A 123 1.19 23.16 5.37
N ASN A 124 1.08 24.50 5.36
CA ASN A 124 2.16 25.43 5.00
C ASN A 124 3.32 25.49 6.01
N ASN A 125 3.21 24.80 7.16
CA ASN A 125 4.30 24.65 8.11
C ASN A 125 5.36 23.62 7.64
N TYR A 126 5.02 22.75 6.69
CA TYR A 126 5.95 21.82 6.08
C TYR A 126 6.61 22.44 4.85
N ASP A 127 7.90 22.15 4.67
CA ASP A 127 8.61 22.58 3.47
C ASP A 127 8.17 21.78 2.23
N TYR A 128 8.58 22.27 1.06
CA TYR A 128 8.24 21.66 -0.23
C TYR A 128 8.63 20.17 -0.32
N VAL A 129 9.78 19.77 0.24
CA VAL A 129 10.25 18.37 0.19
C VAL A 129 9.36 17.49 1.05
N GLN A 130 9.04 17.95 2.26
CA GLN A 130 8.18 17.23 3.20
C GLN A 130 6.76 17.06 2.67
N GLN A 131 6.21 18.10 2.03
CA GLN A 131 4.90 18.02 1.43
C GLN A 131 4.90 17.16 0.15
N GLN A 132 5.99 17.17 -0.64
CA GLN A 132 6.17 16.24 -1.78
C GLN A 132 6.22 14.78 -1.32
N GLN A 133 6.96 14.49 -0.25
CA GLN A 133 6.95 13.16 0.38
C GLN A 133 5.54 12.81 0.87
N ALA A 134 4.80 13.78 1.42
CA ALA A 134 3.43 13.55 1.85
C ALA A 134 2.52 13.17 0.68
N LEU A 135 2.67 13.77 -0.50
CA LEU A 135 1.96 13.33 -1.71
C LEU A 135 2.29 11.88 -2.05
N PHE A 136 3.58 11.52 -2.03
CA PHE A 136 4.03 10.19 -2.45
C PHE A 136 3.51 9.10 -1.52
N PHE A 137 3.60 9.33 -0.21
CA PHE A 137 3.01 8.46 0.80
C PHE A 137 1.49 8.39 0.68
N LEU A 138 0.80 9.53 0.52
CA LEU A 138 -0.66 9.53 0.41
C LEU A 138 -1.15 8.72 -0.80
N VAL A 139 -0.53 8.90 -1.97
CA VAL A 139 -0.88 8.15 -3.19
C VAL A 139 -0.74 6.65 -2.96
N HIS A 140 0.33 6.24 -2.29
CA HIS A 140 0.59 4.84 -1.96
C HIS A 140 -0.43 4.29 -0.95
N PHE A 141 -0.61 4.96 0.19
CA PHE A 141 -1.50 4.48 1.25
C PHE A 141 -2.98 4.41 0.84
N VAL A 142 -3.40 5.25 -0.10
CA VAL A 142 -4.73 5.11 -0.73
C VAL A 142 -4.83 3.81 -1.53
N GLY A 143 -3.74 3.33 -2.13
CA GLY A 143 -3.66 1.98 -2.68
C GLY A 143 -3.74 0.92 -1.57
N ASP A 144 -2.84 0.98 -0.59
CA ASP A 144 -2.70 0.00 0.49
C ASP A 144 -4.03 -0.27 1.20
N VAL A 145 -4.77 0.78 1.54
CA VAL A 145 -6.01 0.66 2.31
C VAL A 145 -7.11 -0.11 1.58
N HIS A 146 -7.01 -0.21 0.25
CA HIS A 146 -7.92 -0.99 -0.59
C HIS A 146 -7.38 -2.38 -0.94
N GLN A 147 -6.19 -2.77 -0.46
CA GLN A 147 -5.71 -4.14 -0.50
C GLN A 147 -6.29 -4.88 0.73
N PRO A 148 -7.18 -5.88 0.57
CA PRO A 148 -7.87 -6.49 1.70
C PRO A 148 -6.95 -6.97 2.85
N LEU A 149 -5.85 -7.65 2.53
CA LEU A 149 -4.91 -8.17 3.51
C LEU A 149 -4.04 -7.09 4.16
N HIS A 150 -4.13 -5.82 3.76
CA HIS A 150 -3.54 -4.72 4.53
C HIS A 150 -4.38 -4.34 5.75
N GLY A 151 -5.59 -4.89 5.87
CA GLY A 151 -6.40 -4.93 7.09
C GLY A 151 -6.58 -6.35 7.63
N GLY A 152 -5.55 -7.21 7.52
CA GLY A 152 -5.65 -8.64 7.85
C GLY A 152 -5.41 -9.01 9.32
N PHE A 153 -5.45 -10.32 9.60
CA PHE A 153 -5.25 -10.86 10.94
C PHE A 153 -3.79 -10.81 11.38
N LYS A 154 -3.57 -10.48 12.65
CA LYS A 154 -2.22 -10.38 13.23
C LYS A 154 -1.50 -11.74 13.29
N GLY A 155 -2.21 -12.82 13.58
CA GLY A 155 -1.65 -14.14 13.87
C GLY A 155 -0.89 -14.73 12.69
N ASP A 156 -1.44 -14.60 11.49
CA ASP A 156 -0.83 -15.05 10.24
C ASP A 156 -0.03 -13.95 9.52
N LEU A 157 0.17 -12.80 10.16
CA LEU A 157 0.79 -11.61 9.58
C LEU A 157 0.09 -11.21 8.28
N ALA A 158 -1.23 -11.09 8.33
CA ALA A 158 -2.06 -10.67 7.21
C ALA A 158 -1.89 -11.60 5.99
N GLY A 159 -1.85 -12.93 6.22
CA GLY A 159 -1.68 -13.93 5.17
C GLY A 159 -0.24 -14.27 4.77
N ILE A 160 0.78 -13.62 5.34
CA ILE A 160 2.18 -13.89 4.99
C ILE A 160 2.62 -15.27 5.48
N LYS A 161 2.17 -15.69 6.67
CA LYS A 161 2.43 -17.04 7.19
C LYS A 161 1.57 -18.11 6.53
N THR A 162 0.57 -17.71 5.74
CA THR A 162 -0.31 -18.61 5.01
C THR A 162 0.32 -18.92 3.66
N THR A 163 1.16 -19.96 3.62
CA THR A 163 1.96 -20.33 2.44
C THR A 163 1.32 -21.43 1.61
N GLY A 164 1.58 -21.42 0.30
CA GLY A 164 1.02 -22.41 -0.62
C GLY A 164 1.51 -22.23 -2.06
N PHE A 165 1.01 -23.10 -2.94
CA PHE A 165 1.20 -22.95 -4.39
C PHE A 165 0.00 -22.22 -4.98
N PHE A 166 0.24 -21.32 -5.92
CA PHE A 166 -0.82 -20.61 -6.63
C PHE A 166 -0.94 -21.14 -8.06
N PHE A 167 -2.13 -21.63 -8.43
CA PHE A 167 -2.35 -22.35 -9.69
C PHE A 167 -1.34 -23.49 -9.92
N ASN A 168 -0.65 -23.47 -11.07
CA ASN A 168 0.31 -24.48 -11.51
C ASN A 168 1.76 -24.04 -11.28
N GLU A 169 1.97 -22.98 -10.50
CA GLU A 169 3.32 -22.50 -10.19
C GLU A 169 4.05 -23.49 -9.28
N VAL A 170 5.34 -23.67 -9.57
CA VAL A 170 6.21 -24.60 -8.82
C VAL A 170 6.88 -23.96 -7.62
N ASN A 171 6.86 -22.63 -7.55
CA ASN A 171 7.44 -21.87 -6.45
C ASN A 171 6.39 -21.67 -5.36
N LEU A 172 6.80 -21.89 -4.11
CA LEU A 172 6.00 -21.55 -2.95
C LEU A 172 5.82 -20.03 -2.88
N THR A 173 4.60 -19.58 -2.60
CA THR A 173 4.26 -18.19 -2.33
C THR A 173 3.46 -18.11 -1.01
N ASN A 174 2.99 -16.92 -0.65
CA ASN A 174 2.06 -16.72 0.45
C ASN A 174 0.81 -15.97 0.00
N LEU A 175 -0.23 -16.06 0.82
CA LEU A 175 -1.53 -15.46 0.52
C LEU A 175 -1.42 -13.95 0.30
N HIS A 176 -0.57 -13.26 1.05
CA HIS A 176 -0.36 -11.82 0.90
C HIS A 176 0.17 -11.45 -0.51
N ILE A 177 1.25 -12.11 -0.96
CA ILE A 177 1.83 -11.92 -2.29
C ILE A 177 0.83 -12.27 -3.40
N ILE A 178 0.00 -13.30 -3.18
CA ILE A 178 -1.04 -13.67 -4.14
C ILE A 178 -1.99 -12.48 -4.39
N TRP A 179 -2.40 -11.79 -3.34
CA TRP A 179 -3.26 -10.62 -3.42
C TRP A 179 -2.56 -9.40 -4.03
N ASP A 180 -1.36 -9.07 -3.56
CA ASP A 180 -0.63 -7.89 -4.05
C ASP A 180 -0.24 -8.00 -5.53
N VAL A 181 0.19 -9.19 -5.95
CA VAL A 181 0.97 -9.37 -7.18
C VAL A 181 0.32 -10.39 -8.10
N GLU A 182 0.11 -11.61 -7.62
CA GLU A 182 -0.12 -12.74 -8.52
C GLU A 182 -1.49 -12.68 -9.19
N ILE A 183 -2.56 -12.35 -8.48
CA ILE A 183 -3.90 -12.24 -9.05
C ILE A 183 -3.91 -11.22 -10.19
N ILE A 184 -3.32 -10.04 -9.97
CA ILE A 184 -3.25 -8.96 -10.97
C ILE A 184 -2.43 -9.40 -12.17
N ASN A 185 -1.22 -9.91 -11.95
CA ASN A 185 -0.32 -10.31 -13.04
C ASN A 185 -0.91 -11.45 -13.87
N ILE A 186 -1.49 -12.46 -13.23
CA ILE A 186 -2.15 -13.56 -13.95
C ILE A 186 -3.34 -13.04 -14.75
N HIS A 187 -4.14 -12.13 -14.20
CA HIS A 187 -5.27 -11.56 -14.92
C HIS A 187 -4.82 -10.80 -16.17
N ILE A 188 -3.80 -9.94 -16.04
CA ILE A 188 -3.19 -9.21 -17.16
C ILE A 188 -2.63 -10.17 -18.21
N ASN A 189 -1.91 -11.20 -17.78
CA ASN A 189 -1.31 -12.20 -18.66
C ASN A 189 -2.36 -13.00 -19.44
N ARG A 190 -3.43 -13.46 -18.77
CA ARG A 190 -4.45 -14.32 -19.39
C ARG A 190 -5.46 -13.56 -20.24
N HIS A 191 -5.79 -12.32 -19.88
CA HIS A 191 -6.92 -11.60 -20.48
C HIS A 191 -6.52 -10.34 -21.25
N PHE A 192 -5.29 -9.85 -21.08
CA PHE A 192 -4.85 -8.58 -21.65
C PHE A 192 -3.52 -8.70 -22.39
N GLN A 193 -3.16 -9.89 -22.89
CA GLN A 193 -1.96 -10.10 -23.70
C GLN A 193 -0.67 -9.64 -23.00
N SER A 194 -0.65 -9.74 -21.67
CA SER A 194 0.45 -9.22 -20.84
C SER A 194 0.67 -7.70 -20.96
N ASP A 195 -0.31 -6.95 -21.48
CA ASP A 195 -0.27 -5.51 -21.63
C ASP A 195 -1.05 -4.82 -20.51
N VAL A 196 -0.32 -4.21 -19.58
CA VAL A 196 -0.87 -3.44 -18.46
C VAL A 196 -1.72 -2.27 -18.95
N ASN A 197 -1.41 -1.67 -20.10
CA ASN A 197 -2.19 -0.56 -20.65
C ASN A 197 -3.56 -1.03 -21.13
N LEU A 198 -3.67 -2.22 -21.73
CA LEU A 198 -4.98 -2.77 -22.09
C LEU A 198 -5.85 -3.00 -20.85
N TYR A 199 -5.25 -3.49 -19.76
CA TYR A 199 -5.96 -3.64 -18.49
C TYR A 199 -6.36 -2.28 -17.88
N TYR A 200 -5.47 -1.29 -17.91
CA TYR A 200 -5.79 0.09 -17.49
C TYR A 200 -6.98 0.66 -18.27
N GLN A 201 -7.00 0.55 -19.60
CA GLN A 201 -8.10 1.06 -20.41
C GLN A 201 -9.42 0.36 -20.08
N TYR A 202 -9.37 -0.94 -19.82
CA TYR A 202 -10.51 -1.71 -19.35
C TYR A 202 -11.03 -1.19 -17.99
N LEU A 203 -10.16 -1.07 -16.98
CA LEU A 203 -10.54 -0.54 -15.65
C LEU A 203 -11.12 0.87 -15.75
N LYS A 204 -10.49 1.74 -16.55
CA LYS A 204 -10.96 3.09 -16.81
C LYS A 204 -12.37 3.10 -17.43
N SER A 205 -12.65 2.19 -18.36
CA SER A 205 -13.97 2.05 -18.96
C SER A 205 -15.05 1.62 -17.95
N LEU A 206 -14.71 0.72 -17.01
CA LEU A 206 -15.61 0.31 -15.94
C LEU A 206 -15.92 1.49 -15.01
N MET A 207 -14.91 2.26 -14.67
CA MET A 207 -15.01 3.42 -13.78
C MET A 207 -15.93 4.52 -14.35
N PHE A 208 -15.86 4.82 -15.66
CA PHE A 208 -16.77 5.78 -16.30
C PHE A 208 -18.23 5.29 -16.37
N ASN A 209 -18.44 3.98 -16.29
CA ASN A 209 -19.78 3.38 -16.31
C ASN A 209 -20.39 3.25 -14.91
N GLN A 210 -19.64 3.56 -13.84
CA GLN A 210 -20.17 3.62 -12.50
C GLN A 210 -20.85 4.97 -12.24
N SER A 211 -22.04 4.94 -11.65
CA SER A 211 -22.63 6.12 -11.03
C SER A 211 -21.83 6.40 -9.76
N LEU A 212 -21.07 7.50 -9.74
CA LEU A 212 -20.39 7.94 -8.54
C LEU A 212 -21.45 8.17 -7.45
N LEU A 213 -21.35 7.44 -6.34
CA LEU A 213 -22.09 7.75 -5.13
C LEU A 213 -21.42 8.96 -4.47
N VAL A 214 -21.71 10.17 -4.97
CA VAL A 214 -21.10 11.45 -4.53
C VAL A 214 -21.60 11.90 -3.14
N ASN A 215 -22.07 10.99 -2.28
CA ASN A 215 -22.57 11.32 -0.94
C ASN A 215 -21.70 10.75 0.19
N GLU A 216 -20.50 10.25 -0.13
CA GLU A 216 -19.58 9.76 0.89
C GLU A 216 -18.71 10.90 1.42
N THR A 217 -18.56 10.99 2.74
CA THR A 217 -17.56 11.84 3.36
C THR A 217 -16.18 11.34 2.96
N TYR A 218 -15.51 12.07 2.05
CA TYR A 218 -14.23 11.73 1.41
C TYR A 218 -13.04 11.38 2.34
N ASN A 219 -13.17 11.56 3.65
CA ASN A 219 -12.11 11.34 4.64
C ASN A 219 -12.50 10.33 5.74
N ASP A 220 -13.53 9.52 5.53
CA ASP A 220 -13.81 8.41 6.44
C ASP A 220 -12.88 7.23 6.15
N TYR A 221 -11.59 7.38 6.47
CA TYR A 221 -10.59 6.33 6.27
C TYR A 221 -10.93 5.05 7.02
N LYS A 222 -11.65 5.16 8.15
CA LYS A 222 -12.14 3.99 8.88
C LYS A 222 -13.07 3.16 8.01
N LYS A 223 -13.95 3.80 7.25
CA LYS A 223 -14.85 3.09 6.33
C LYS A 223 -14.09 2.27 5.29
N TRP A 224 -13.06 2.83 4.64
CA TRP A 224 -12.23 2.08 3.68
C TRP A 224 -11.54 0.87 4.32
N ILE A 225 -11.06 1.03 5.55
CA ILE A 225 -10.46 -0.06 6.33
C ILE A 225 -11.51 -1.12 6.66
N ASP A 226 -12.69 -0.72 7.12
CA ASP A 226 -13.79 -1.62 7.46
C ASP A 226 -14.23 -2.44 6.23
N GLU A 227 -14.25 -1.83 5.03
CA GLU A 227 -14.54 -2.53 3.77
C GLU A 227 -13.49 -3.60 3.45
N SER A 228 -12.20 -3.28 3.59
CA SER A 228 -11.10 -4.24 3.40
C SER A 228 -11.16 -5.39 4.41
N VAL A 229 -11.40 -5.09 5.69
CA VAL A 229 -11.54 -6.09 6.76
C VAL A 229 -12.75 -7.00 6.52
N ASP A 230 -13.90 -6.42 6.16
CA ASP A 230 -15.11 -7.17 5.84
C ASP A 230 -14.90 -8.09 4.63
N TYR A 231 -14.15 -7.61 3.62
CA TYR A 231 -13.80 -8.42 2.46
C TYR A 231 -12.93 -9.62 2.85
N VAL A 232 -11.89 -9.43 3.67
CA VAL A 232 -11.07 -10.53 4.19
C VAL A 232 -11.96 -11.57 4.85
N CYS A 233 -12.79 -11.17 5.80
CA CYS A 233 -13.61 -12.11 6.56
C CYS A 233 -14.68 -12.86 5.75
N LYS A 234 -15.10 -12.31 4.62
CA LYS A 234 -16.13 -12.93 3.77
C LYS A 234 -15.56 -13.76 2.63
N GLN A 235 -14.38 -13.42 2.13
CA GLN A 235 -13.89 -13.90 0.83
C GLN A 235 -12.47 -14.47 0.86
N VAL A 236 -11.68 -14.23 1.92
CA VAL A 236 -10.26 -14.59 2.01
C VAL A 236 -10.04 -15.60 3.12
#